data_AF-A0A1C5M4C2-F1
#
_entry.id   AF-A0A1C5M4C2-F1
#
_cell.length_a   1.000
_cell.length_b   1.000
_cell.length_c   1.000
_cell.angle_alpha   90.00
_cell.angle_beta   90.00
_cell.angle_gamma   90.00
#
_symmetry.space_group_name_H-M   'P 1'
#
loop_
_entity.id
_entity.type
_entity.pdbx_description
1 polymer ?
#
loop_
_entity_poly.entity_id
_entity_poly.type
_entity_poly.pdbx_seq_one_letter_code
_entity_poly.pdbx_strand_id
1 'polypeptide(L)'
;MTVLTNRLNTETGSMLKREGGTITQAEKERFGQSKMIRYVSGIDQMIYPIAFIKNKIPMAKRSIVCSYTKEGRAPIHTELNLNQYVLKGLREKISVGHSTEYHDSKISLFSAQKGKCAISGEEFADAEHVAVWLKVPRALGGFERYKNMVLIHKKYLILLQELPQAVIKDLIKTLNITKKMLVKINSLREQANLSAII
;
A
#
# COMPACT_ATOMS: atom_id res chain seq x y z
N MET A 1 -38.34 -29.21 -19.44
CA MET A 1 -38.26 -29.45 -17.99
C MET A 1 -36.86 -29.93 -17.66
N THR A 2 -36.09 -29.15 -16.90
CA THR A 2 -34.84 -29.65 -16.30
C THR A 2 -35.22 -30.51 -15.11
N VAL A 3 -35.18 -31.83 -15.30
CA VAL A 3 -35.39 -32.77 -14.19
C VAL A 3 -34.23 -32.59 -13.23
N LEU A 4 -34.51 -32.14 -12.00
CA LEU A 4 -33.52 -32.12 -10.93
C LEU A 4 -33.20 -33.57 -10.55
N THR A 5 -32.13 -34.11 -11.11
CA THR A 5 -31.63 -35.43 -10.72
C THR A 5 -30.82 -35.32 -9.44
N ASN A 6 -31.01 -36.27 -8.52
CA ASN A 6 -30.20 -36.36 -7.31
C ASN A 6 -28.78 -36.80 -7.70
N ARG A 7 -27.88 -35.82 -7.87
CA ARG A 7 -26.49 -36.01 -8.30
C ARG A 7 -25.66 -36.92 -7.38
N LEU A 8 -26.09 -37.11 -6.12
CA LEU A 8 -25.43 -38.03 -5.18
C LEU A 8 -25.76 -39.50 -5.49
N ASN A 9 -26.88 -39.77 -6.15
CA ASN A 9 -27.38 -41.12 -6.40
C ASN A 9 -27.11 -41.62 -7.81
N THR A 10 -26.80 -40.75 -8.78
CA THR A 10 -27.00 -41.10 -10.18
C THR A 10 -25.83 -41.82 -10.85
N GLU A 11 -24.57 -41.60 -10.50
CA GLU A 11 -23.48 -42.21 -11.29
C GLU A 11 -22.25 -42.51 -10.40
N THR A 12 -22.14 -43.76 -9.90
CA THR A 12 -20.96 -44.31 -9.19
C THR A 12 -20.49 -43.61 -7.89
N GLY A 13 -21.17 -42.54 -7.48
CA GLY A 13 -20.66 -41.55 -6.54
C GLY A 13 -21.46 -41.38 -5.25
N SER A 14 -21.70 -42.44 -4.49
CA SER A 14 -22.43 -42.36 -3.22
C SER A 14 -21.55 -41.97 -2.01
N MET A 15 -20.24 -41.78 -2.21
CA MET A 15 -19.28 -41.57 -1.13
C MET A 15 -18.57 -40.23 -1.23
N LEU A 16 -18.36 -39.59 -0.07
CA LEU A 16 -17.61 -38.35 0.06
C LEU A 16 -16.13 -38.64 0.28
N LYS A 17 -15.27 -38.05 -0.57
CA LYS A 17 -13.80 -38.14 -0.46
C LYS A 17 -13.22 -36.82 0.05
N ARG A 18 -12.06 -36.89 0.71
CA ARG A 18 -11.33 -35.69 1.18
C ARG A 18 -10.37 -35.14 0.12
N GLU A 19 -9.95 -35.97 -0.82
CA GLU A 19 -8.93 -35.68 -1.81
C GLU A 19 -9.42 -36.08 -3.20
N GLY A 20 -8.75 -35.57 -4.24
CA GLY A 20 -8.99 -35.97 -5.63
C GLY A 20 -10.03 -35.14 -6.40
N GLY A 21 -10.61 -34.09 -5.81
CA GLY A 21 -11.57 -33.26 -6.51
C GLY A 21 -11.01 -31.96 -7.11
N THR A 22 -11.78 -31.39 -8.03
CA THR A 22 -11.48 -30.13 -8.70
C THR A 22 -11.94 -28.95 -7.83
N ILE A 23 -11.10 -27.92 -7.72
CA ILE A 23 -11.41 -26.67 -7.01
C ILE A 23 -11.00 -25.48 -7.87
N THR A 24 -11.89 -24.50 -8.03
CA THR A 24 -11.56 -23.26 -8.75
C THR A 24 -10.67 -22.35 -7.89
N GLN A 25 -9.97 -21.39 -8.50
CA GLN A 25 -9.12 -20.44 -7.77
C GLN A 25 -9.92 -19.64 -6.73
N ALA A 26 -11.11 -19.14 -7.11
CA ALA A 26 -11.99 -18.40 -6.20
C ALA A 26 -12.47 -19.24 -5.00
N GLU A 27 -12.74 -20.53 -5.21
CA GLU A 27 -13.13 -21.45 -4.15
C GLU A 27 -11.97 -21.79 -3.23
N LYS A 28 -10.76 -21.94 -3.78
CA LYS A 28 -9.55 -22.14 -3.00
C LYS A 28 -9.24 -20.95 -2.10
N GLU A 29 -9.41 -19.73 -2.61
CA GLU A 29 -9.27 -18.50 -1.82
C GLU A 29 -10.32 -18.41 -0.70
N ARG A 30 -11.58 -18.77 -0.97
CA ARG A 30 -12.68 -18.64 0.00
C ARG A 30 -12.74 -19.76 1.03
N PHE A 31 -12.51 -21.00 0.61
CA PHE A 31 -12.77 -22.20 1.42
C PHE A 31 -11.53 -23.07 1.63
N GLY A 32 -10.42 -22.84 0.93
CA GLY A 32 -9.27 -23.75 0.91
C GLY A 32 -8.60 -24.00 2.26
N GLN A 33 -8.85 -23.16 3.26
CA GLN A 33 -8.38 -23.36 4.65
C GLN A 33 -9.27 -24.30 5.47
N SER A 34 -10.45 -24.70 4.95
CA SER A 34 -11.40 -25.54 5.66
C SER A 34 -11.03 -27.02 5.59
N LYS A 35 -10.89 -27.67 6.75
CA LYS A 35 -10.70 -29.13 6.86
C LYS A 35 -11.96 -29.94 6.50
N MET A 36 -13.09 -29.27 6.30
CA MET A 36 -14.39 -29.87 6.00
C MET A 36 -14.68 -29.95 4.50
N ILE A 37 -13.75 -29.54 3.63
CA ILE A 37 -13.90 -29.74 2.19
C ILE A 37 -14.07 -31.24 1.91
N ARG A 38 -15.08 -31.57 1.12
CA ARG A 38 -15.38 -32.92 0.65
C ARG A 38 -15.73 -32.86 -0.83
N TYR A 39 -15.50 -33.96 -1.52
CA TYR A 39 -15.79 -34.13 -2.93
C TYR A 39 -16.70 -35.33 -3.13
N VAL A 40 -17.62 -35.24 -4.08
CA VAL A 40 -18.46 -36.38 -4.48
C VAL A 40 -17.61 -37.32 -5.33
N SER A 41 -17.46 -38.59 -4.91
CA SER A 41 -16.71 -39.59 -5.65
C SER A 41 -17.25 -39.73 -7.08
N GLY A 42 -16.39 -39.79 -8.09
CA GLY A 42 -16.79 -40.01 -9.50
C GLY A 42 -17.23 -38.74 -10.25
N ILE A 43 -17.54 -37.65 -9.54
CA ILE A 43 -17.89 -36.34 -10.14
C ILE A 43 -16.79 -35.30 -9.87
N ASP A 44 -15.94 -35.54 -8.87
CA ASP A 44 -14.82 -34.69 -8.48
C ASP A 44 -15.23 -33.24 -8.17
N GLN A 45 -16.51 -33.03 -7.82
CA GLN A 45 -17.06 -31.71 -7.48
C GLN A 45 -17.04 -31.48 -5.98
N MET A 46 -16.63 -30.27 -5.58
CA MET A 46 -16.55 -29.85 -4.19
C MET A 46 -17.94 -29.61 -3.58
N ILE A 47 -18.12 -30.07 -2.34
CA ILE A 47 -19.22 -29.68 -1.47
C ILE A 47 -18.75 -28.53 -0.58
N TYR A 48 -19.49 -27.42 -0.61
CA TYR A 48 -19.17 -26.25 0.20
C TYR A 48 -19.34 -26.55 1.69
N PRO A 49 -18.30 -26.29 2.51
CA PRO A 49 -18.39 -26.52 3.94
C PRO A 49 -19.25 -25.45 4.61
N ILE A 50 -20.55 -25.71 4.80
CA ILE A 50 -21.52 -24.77 5.39
C ILE A 50 -21.04 -24.24 6.75
N ALA A 51 -20.48 -25.11 7.59
CA ALA A 51 -19.95 -24.75 8.90
C ALA A 51 -18.70 -23.85 8.85
N PHE A 52 -18.05 -23.70 7.69
CA PHE A 52 -16.92 -22.77 7.51
C PHE A 52 -17.40 -21.35 7.13
N ILE A 53 -18.66 -21.20 6.70
CA ILE A 53 -19.23 -19.91 6.32
C ILE A 53 -19.44 -19.09 7.60
N LYS A 54 -18.62 -18.04 7.75
CA LYS A 54 -18.74 -17.09 8.86
C LYS A 54 -19.71 -15.98 8.47
N ASN A 55 -20.85 -15.95 9.14
CA ASN A 55 -21.79 -14.84 9.02
C ASN A 55 -21.37 -13.70 9.94
N LYS A 56 -21.46 -12.46 9.46
CA LYS A 56 -21.33 -11.26 10.28
C LYS A 56 -22.72 -10.67 10.45
N ILE A 57 -23.18 -10.56 11.69
CA ILE A 57 -24.47 -9.91 11.98
C ILE A 57 -24.35 -8.44 11.55
N PRO A 58 -25.24 -7.94 10.68
CA PRO A 58 -25.24 -6.53 10.33
C PRO A 58 -25.67 -5.73 11.55
N MET A 59 -24.71 -5.07 12.20
CA MET A 59 -25.00 -4.16 13.30
C MET A 59 -25.49 -2.83 12.74
N ALA A 60 -26.58 -2.31 13.31
CA ALA A 60 -27.03 -0.96 13.00
C ALA A 60 -25.95 0.07 13.38
N LYS A 61 -25.90 1.17 12.63
CA LYS A 61 -25.03 2.30 12.96
C LYS A 61 -25.42 2.84 14.34
N ARG A 62 -24.45 3.07 15.22
CA ARG A 62 -24.71 3.62 16.55
C ARG A 62 -25.43 4.96 16.42
N SER A 63 -26.46 5.20 17.24
CA SER A 63 -27.29 6.42 17.20
C SER A 63 -26.48 7.70 17.40
N ILE A 64 -25.40 7.63 18.19
CA ILE A 64 -24.48 8.76 18.41
C ILE A 64 -23.76 9.19 17.13
N VAL A 65 -23.71 8.36 16.10
CA VAL A 65 -22.89 8.59 14.91
C VAL A 65 -23.64 9.44 13.90
N CYS A 66 -23.20 10.69 13.73
CA CYS A 66 -23.78 11.67 12.81
C CYS A 66 -22.68 12.43 12.06
N SER A 67 -22.77 12.49 10.72
CA SER A 67 -21.77 13.14 9.87
C SER A 67 -21.78 14.68 9.94
N TYR A 68 -22.88 15.26 10.43
CA TYR A 68 -23.10 16.71 10.43
C TYR A 68 -22.67 17.38 11.75
N THR A 69 -22.80 16.67 12.87
CA THR A 69 -22.41 17.16 14.21
C THR A 69 -20.97 16.80 14.52
N LYS A 70 -20.22 17.68 15.21
CA LYS A 70 -18.85 17.39 15.65
C LYS A 70 -18.78 16.17 16.57
N GLU A 71 -19.69 16.09 17.56
CA GLU A 71 -19.78 14.99 18.52
C GLU A 71 -20.02 13.65 17.82
N GLY A 72 -20.96 13.61 16.88
CA GLY A 72 -21.25 12.39 16.14
C GLY A 72 -20.20 11.97 15.11
N ARG A 73 -19.30 12.87 14.71
CA ARG A 73 -18.15 12.54 13.84
C ARG A 73 -16.97 11.97 14.62
N ALA A 74 -16.76 12.39 15.86
CA ALA A 74 -15.66 11.92 16.71
C ALA A 74 -15.47 10.38 16.75
N PRO A 75 -16.52 9.54 16.81
CA PRO A 75 -16.35 8.08 16.81
C PRO A 75 -15.95 7.47 15.46
N ILE A 76 -16.07 8.21 14.34
CA ILE A 76 -15.71 7.72 12.99
C ILE A 76 -14.44 8.39 12.47
N HIS A 77 -14.24 9.66 12.82
CA HIS A 77 -13.21 10.51 12.25
C HIS A 77 -12.27 11.00 13.34
N THR A 78 -11.01 10.58 13.25
CA THR A 78 -9.88 11.22 13.92
C THR A 78 -9.38 12.36 13.05
N GLU A 79 -9.08 13.51 13.65
CA GLU A 79 -8.43 14.60 12.93
C GLU A 79 -7.05 14.17 12.41
N LEU A 80 -6.66 14.71 11.26
CA LEU A 80 -5.34 14.47 10.69
C LEU A 80 -4.29 15.14 11.59
N ASN A 81 -3.51 14.32 12.29
CA ASN A 81 -2.36 14.77 13.07
C ASN A 81 -1.18 15.07 12.13
N LEU A 82 -1.30 16.16 11.38
CA LEU A 82 -0.30 16.65 10.43
C LEU A 82 0.06 18.09 10.78
N ASN A 83 1.31 18.46 10.49
CA ASN A 83 1.74 19.84 10.63
C ASN A 83 1.05 20.72 9.57
N GLN A 84 0.03 21.47 10.01
CA GLN A 84 -0.79 22.33 9.16
C GLN A 84 0.01 23.47 8.53
N TYR A 85 1.06 23.95 9.20
CA TYR A 85 1.94 25.00 8.69
C TYR A 85 2.68 24.53 7.44
N VAL A 86 3.25 23.32 7.49
CA VAL A 86 3.94 22.71 6.35
C VAL A 86 2.96 22.43 5.21
N LEU A 87 1.78 21.90 5.52
CA LEU A 87 0.76 21.65 4.51
C LEU A 87 0.32 22.94 3.80
N LYS A 88 0.14 24.03 4.56
CA LYS A 88 -0.15 25.36 4.01
C LYS A 88 1.00 25.84 3.12
N GLY A 89 2.24 25.75 3.59
CA GLY A 89 3.43 26.14 2.82
C GLY A 89 3.59 25.33 1.52
N LEU A 90 3.29 24.03 1.54
CA LEU A 90 3.33 23.17 0.34
C LEU A 90 2.28 23.54 -0.70
N ARG A 91 1.12 24.02 -0.26
CA ARG A 91 0.02 24.46 -1.14
C ARG A 91 0.28 25.84 -1.73
N GLU A 92 0.88 26.75 -0.97
CA GLU A 92 1.15 28.13 -1.39
C GLU A 92 2.41 28.25 -2.25
N LYS A 93 3.46 27.48 -1.95
CA LYS A 93 4.71 27.48 -2.73
C LYS A 93 4.62 26.58 -3.95
N ILE A 94 4.11 27.14 -5.04
CA ILE A 94 4.10 26.50 -6.36
C ILE A 94 5.50 26.61 -6.99
N SER A 95 6.19 25.49 -7.11
CA SER A 95 7.45 25.39 -7.89
C SER A 95 7.19 25.55 -9.39
N VAL A 96 7.82 26.53 -10.02
CA VAL A 96 7.74 26.80 -11.45
C VAL A 96 8.34 25.64 -12.26
N GLY A 97 7.71 25.25 -13.36
CA GLY A 97 8.22 24.24 -14.30
C GLY A 97 7.73 22.80 -14.08
N HIS A 98 6.82 22.59 -13.12
CA HIS A 98 6.19 21.30 -12.88
C HIS A 98 4.71 21.29 -13.28
N SER A 99 4.16 20.08 -13.47
CA SER A 99 2.76 19.88 -13.82
C SER A 99 1.82 20.16 -12.64
N THR A 100 0.53 20.41 -12.91
CA THR A 100 -0.50 20.50 -11.87
C THR A 100 -0.63 19.19 -11.08
N GLU A 101 -0.49 18.05 -11.76
CA GLU A 101 -0.48 16.71 -11.15
C GLU A 101 0.66 16.54 -10.14
N TYR A 102 1.84 17.10 -10.42
CA TYR A 102 2.97 17.11 -9.49
C TYR A 102 2.62 17.80 -8.17
N HIS A 103 2.01 18.98 -8.24
CA HIS A 103 1.64 19.76 -7.05
C HIS A 103 0.58 19.05 -6.21
N ASP A 104 -0.47 18.55 -6.84
CA ASP A 104 -1.54 17.81 -6.16
C ASP A 104 -1.01 16.52 -5.52
N SER A 105 -0.19 15.78 -6.26
CA SER A 105 0.45 14.57 -5.77
C SER A 105 1.44 14.86 -4.63
N LYS A 106 2.15 16.00 -4.63
CA LYS A 106 3.05 16.41 -3.53
C LYS A 106 2.27 16.61 -2.22
N ILE A 107 1.12 17.28 -2.26
CA ILE A 107 0.25 17.50 -1.09
C ILE A 107 -0.35 16.16 -0.62
N SER A 108 -0.82 15.35 -1.57
CA SER A 108 -1.36 14.02 -1.29
C SER A 108 -0.31 13.10 -0.62
N LEU A 109 0.93 13.12 -1.13
CA LEU A 109 2.04 12.35 -0.55
C LEU A 109 2.41 12.81 0.85
N PHE A 110 2.38 14.12 1.12
CA PHE A 110 2.65 14.63 2.46
C PHE A 110 1.67 14.04 3.48
N SER A 111 0.39 13.97 3.12
CA SER A 111 -0.64 13.35 3.95
C SER A 111 -0.42 11.84 4.09
N ALA A 112 -0.13 11.14 2.99
CA ALA A 112 0.10 9.69 3.00
C ALA A 112 1.35 9.27 3.78
N GLN A 113 2.40 10.09 3.75
CA GLN A 113 3.64 9.89 4.49
C GLN A 113 3.56 10.41 5.94
N LYS A 114 2.38 10.86 6.39
CA LYS A 114 2.15 11.40 7.74
C LYS A 114 3.08 12.58 8.06
N GLY A 115 3.41 13.40 7.08
CA GLY A 115 4.32 14.54 7.22
C GLY A 115 5.77 14.16 7.52
N LYS A 116 6.18 12.93 7.19
CA LYS A 116 7.53 12.40 7.47
C LYS A 116 8.33 12.18 6.21
N CYS A 117 9.64 12.34 6.33
CA CYS A 117 10.60 12.00 5.30
C CYS A 117 10.60 10.48 5.06
N ALA A 118 10.49 10.05 3.80
CA ALA A 118 10.46 8.62 3.49
C ALA A 118 11.74 7.88 3.90
N ILE A 119 12.90 8.56 3.84
CA ILE A 119 14.21 7.99 4.18
C ILE A 119 14.35 7.92 5.71
N SER A 120 14.45 9.07 6.38
CA SER A 120 14.75 9.16 7.82
C SER A 120 13.56 8.85 8.73
N GLY A 121 12.33 9.10 8.27
CA GLY A 121 11.13 9.05 9.12
C GLY A 121 10.96 10.28 10.03
N GLU A 122 11.85 11.27 9.92
CA GLU A 122 11.76 12.55 10.62
C GLU A 122 10.59 13.37 10.08
N GLU A 123 9.93 14.12 10.95
CA GLU A 123 8.84 15.02 10.57
C GLU A 123 9.39 16.27 9.88
N PHE A 124 8.70 16.72 8.85
CA PHE A 124 9.04 17.99 8.20
C PHE A 124 8.67 19.15 9.11
N ALA A 125 9.65 20.00 9.45
CA ALA A 125 9.41 21.24 10.20
C ALA A 125 8.89 22.38 9.31
N ASP A 126 9.35 22.43 8.05
CA ASP A 126 8.99 23.47 7.08
C ASP A 126 8.86 22.88 5.67
N ALA A 127 7.99 23.47 4.86
CA ALA A 127 7.76 23.14 3.45
C ALA A 127 9.02 23.35 2.60
N GLU A 128 9.92 24.25 3.00
CA GLU A 128 11.19 24.47 2.29
C GLU A 128 12.13 23.28 2.39
N HIS A 129 12.08 22.51 3.47
CA HIS A 129 12.92 21.33 3.64
C HIS A 129 12.39 20.12 2.86
N VAL A 130 11.16 20.19 2.35
CA VAL A 130 10.52 19.12 1.58
C VAL A 130 11.03 19.16 0.14
N ALA A 131 11.67 18.06 -0.28
CA ALA A 131 12.01 17.79 -1.66
C ALA A 131 11.18 16.61 -2.18
N VAL A 132 10.88 16.62 -3.47
CA VAL A 132 10.29 15.48 -4.17
C VAL A 132 11.39 14.73 -4.90
N TRP A 133 11.44 13.42 -4.71
CA TRP A 133 12.26 12.53 -5.50
C TRP A 133 11.39 11.72 -6.46
N LEU A 134 11.79 11.67 -7.72
CA LEU A 134 11.22 10.76 -8.72
C LEU A 134 11.93 9.41 -8.60
N LYS A 135 11.19 8.35 -8.29
CA LYS A 135 11.72 6.98 -8.22
C LYS A 135 12.36 6.58 -9.55
N VAL A 136 11.60 6.76 -10.63
CA VAL A 136 12.07 6.67 -12.01
C VAL A 136 12.26 8.10 -12.54
N PRO A 137 13.49 8.53 -12.87
CA PRO A 137 13.78 9.82 -13.49
C PRO A 137 13.08 10.04 -14.82
N ARG A 138 12.88 11.30 -15.20
CA ARG A 138 12.29 11.67 -16.50
C ARG A 138 13.09 11.14 -17.70
N ALA A 139 14.42 11.10 -17.58
CA ALA A 139 15.32 10.53 -18.61
C ALA A 139 15.06 9.04 -18.87
N LEU A 140 14.52 8.31 -17.88
CA LEU A 140 14.16 6.89 -17.97
C LEU A 140 12.66 6.68 -18.24
N GLY A 141 11.96 7.70 -18.75
CA GLY A 141 10.52 7.65 -19.03
C GLY A 141 9.63 7.81 -17.80
N GLY A 142 10.18 8.26 -16.68
CA GLY A 142 9.41 8.51 -15.46
C GLY A 142 8.55 9.77 -15.54
N PHE A 143 7.30 9.65 -15.08
CA PHE A 143 6.33 10.75 -15.02
C PHE A 143 6.19 11.31 -13.59
N GLU A 144 5.74 12.56 -13.48
CA GLU A 144 5.47 13.25 -12.20
C GLU A 144 4.13 12.82 -11.58
N ARG A 145 3.95 11.52 -11.39
CA ARG A 145 2.71 10.94 -10.83
C ARG A 145 2.92 10.50 -9.40
N TYR A 146 1.84 10.54 -8.60
CA TYR A 146 1.83 10.08 -7.20
C TYR A 146 2.63 8.78 -6.95
N LYS A 147 2.43 7.74 -7.78
CA LYS A 147 3.11 6.44 -7.63
C LYS A 147 4.64 6.51 -7.79
N ASN A 148 5.11 7.42 -8.64
CA ASN A 148 6.52 7.59 -8.99
C ASN A 148 7.23 8.62 -8.09
N MET A 149 6.52 9.23 -7.16
CA MET A 149 7.06 10.31 -6.32
C MET A 149 7.16 9.92 -4.85
N VAL A 150 8.14 10.51 -4.17
CA VAL A 150 8.39 10.32 -2.73
C VAL A 150 8.88 11.64 -2.15
N LEU A 151 8.38 12.04 -0.98
CA LEU A 151 8.94 13.19 -0.28
C LEU A 151 10.11 12.78 0.61
N ILE A 152 11.16 13.58 0.54
CA ILE A 152 12.39 13.43 1.32
C ILE A 152 12.86 14.80 1.79
N HIS A 153 13.76 14.84 2.78
CA HIS A 153 14.44 16.07 3.10
C HIS A 153 15.46 16.43 2.03
N LYS A 154 15.58 17.73 1.73
CA LYS A 154 16.62 18.28 0.83
C LYS A 154 18.05 17.84 1.19
N LYS A 155 18.36 17.65 2.48
CA LYS A 155 19.68 17.15 2.93
C LYS A 155 20.05 15.77 2.37
N TYR A 156 19.07 14.93 2.05
CA TYR A 156 19.31 13.58 1.49
C TYR A 156 19.32 13.53 -0.03
N LEU A 157 18.93 14.61 -0.72
CA LEU A 157 18.87 14.67 -2.18
C LEU A 157 20.25 14.42 -2.81
N ILE A 158 21.31 14.92 -2.17
CA ILE A 158 22.71 14.76 -2.60
C ILE A 158 23.09 13.27 -2.67
N LEU A 159 22.59 12.44 -1.75
CA LEU A 159 22.90 10.99 -1.73
C LEU A 159 22.21 10.22 -2.84
N LEU A 160 21.21 10.80 -3.49
CA LEU A 160 20.48 10.21 -4.61
C LEU A 160 21.00 10.71 -5.97
N GLN A 161 22.02 11.55 -6.00
CA GLN A 161 22.68 11.98 -7.22
C GLN A 161 23.85 11.04 -7.58
N GLU A 162 24.31 11.16 -8.83
CA GLU A 162 25.55 10.55 -9.29
C GLU A 162 26.73 11.27 -8.67
N LEU A 163 27.36 10.64 -7.68
CA LEU A 163 28.53 11.15 -6.98
C LEU A 163 29.59 10.04 -6.83
N PRO A 164 30.88 10.40 -6.73
CA PRO A 164 31.93 9.44 -6.44
C PRO A 164 31.68 8.73 -5.11
N GLN A 165 31.93 7.42 -5.04
CA GLN A 165 31.69 6.62 -3.83
C GLN A 165 32.44 7.16 -2.59
N ALA A 166 33.63 7.75 -2.77
CA ALA A 166 34.38 8.37 -1.69
C ALA A 166 33.57 9.49 -1.00
N VAL A 167 33.00 10.40 -1.79
CA VAL A 167 32.20 11.53 -1.30
C VAL A 167 30.92 11.03 -0.61
N ILE A 168 30.27 10.01 -1.18
CA ILE A 168 29.06 9.43 -0.60
C ILE A 168 29.36 8.83 0.79
N LYS A 169 30.49 8.14 0.95
CA LYS A 169 30.90 7.56 2.25
C LYS A 169 31.14 8.62 3.31
N ASP A 170 31.70 9.77 2.93
CA ASP A 170 31.88 10.89 3.85
C ASP A 170 30.53 11.55 4.21
N LEU A 171 29.63 11.72 3.24
CA LEU A 171 28.28 12.23 3.49
C LEU A 171 27.44 11.31 4.38
N ILE A 172 27.61 9.99 4.26
CA ILE A 172 26.97 9.01 5.15
C ILE A 172 27.38 9.24 6.61
N LYS A 173 28.67 9.52 6.83
CA LYS A 173 29.22 9.79 8.16
C LYS A 173 28.72 11.12 8.69
N THR A 174 28.73 12.19 7.90
CA THR A 174 28.28 13.52 8.35
C THR A 174 26.78 13.56 8.65
N LEU A 175 25.97 12.85 7.87
CA LEU A 175 24.51 12.80 8.04
C LEU A 175 24.03 11.72 9.02
N ASN A 176 24.95 10.99 9.68
CA ASN A 176 24.67 9.93 10.65
C ASN A 176 23.63 8.91 10.14
N ILE A 177 23.83 8.41 8.92
CA ILE A 177 22.85 7.55 8.25
C ILE A 177 22.83 6.16 8.87
N THR A 178 21.65 5.73 9.31
CA THR A 178 21.46 4.37 9.86
C THR A 178 21.38 3.32 8.75
N LYS A 179 21.68 2.06 9.08
CA LYS A 179 21.54 0.93 8.12
C LYS A 179 20.14 0.86 7.48
N LYS A 180 19.08 1.14 8.25
CA LYS A 180 17.70 1.16 7.75
C LYS A 180 17.47 2.26 6.71
N MET A 181 18.04 3.44 6.92
CA MET A 181 17.97 4.54 5.95
C MET A 181 18.75 4.20 4.68
N LEU A 182 19.92 3.55 4.84
CA LEU A 182 20.77 3.15 3.71
C LEU A 182 20.05 2.15 2.78
N VAL A 183 19.33 1.16 3.33
CA VAL A 183 18.49 0.25 2.54
C VAL A 183 17.46 1.00 1.69
N LYS A 184 16.79 2.01 2.27
CA LYS A 184 15.82 2.83 1.53
C LYS A 184 16.50 3.67 0.46
N ILE A 185 17.63 4.29 0.76
CA ILE A 185 18.41 5.07 -0.20
C ILE A 185 18.83 4.19 -1.37
N ASN A 186 19.38 3.00 -1.11
CA ASN A 186 19.76 2.06 -2.16
C ASN A 186 18.55 1.62 -3.00
N SER A 187 17.40 1.36 -2.40
CA SER A 187 16.19 1.03 -3.17
C SER A 187 15.73 2.16 -4.10
N LEU A 188 15.90 3.43 -3.68
CA LEU A 188 15.59 4.60 -4.51
C LEU A 188 16.65 4.83 -5.60
N ARG A 189 17.91 4.53 -5.31
CA ARG A 189 19.02 4.58 -6.27
C ARG A 189 18.84 3.52 -7.37
N GLU A 190 18.52 2.30 -6.99
CA GLU A 190 18.25 1.19 -7.94
C GLU A 190 17.10 1.52 -8.89
N GLN A 191 16.00 2.11 -8.38
CA GLN A 191 14.86 2.54 -9.22
C GLN A 191 15.25 3.64 -10.23
N ALA A 192 16.29 4.42 -9.92
CA ALA A 192 16.85 5.45 -10.78
C ALA A 192 18.01 4.95 -11.65
N ASN A 193 18.29 3.64 -11.70
CA ASN A 193 19.45 3.03 -12.36
C ASN A 193 20.83 3.51 -11.84
N LEU A 194 20.89 3.90 -10.57
CA LEU A 194 22.13 4.32 -9.91
C LEU A 194 22.75 3.14 -9.15
N SER A 195 24.08 3.13 -9.05
CA SER A 195 24.80 2.12 -8.28
C SER A 195 24.45 2.19 -6.78
N ALA A 196 24.24 1.01 -6.19
CA ALA A 196 24.02 0.88 -4.76
C ALA A 196 25.27 1.30 -3.97
N ILE A 197 25.05 1.88 -2.79
CA ILE A 197 26.13 2.28 -1.89
C ILE A 197 26.50 1.07 -1.02
N ILE A 198 27.79 0.69 -1.07
CA ILE A 198 28.40 -0.43 -0.34
C ILE A 198 29.10 0.08 0.93
#